data_AF-A0A7S1GJS7-F1
#
_entry.id   AF-A0A7S1GJS7-F1
#
_cell.length_a   1.000
_cell.length_b   1.000
_cell.length_c   1.000
_cell.angle_alpha   90.00
_cell.angle_beta   90.00
_cell.angle_gamma   90.00
#
_symmetry.space_group_name_H-M   'P 1'
#
loop_
_entity.id
_entity.type
_entity.pdbx_description
1 polymer ?
#
loop_
_entity_poly.entity_id
_entity_poly.type
_entity_poly.pdbx_seq_one_letter_code
_entity_poly.pdbx_strand_id
1 'polypeptide(L)'
;IIWMDHPVAECLDCNRRRTGSSRVVDSVILNMYEKLEPPDGAKAQWDSPFLQCVGGTGTDVSTILSWLSEEVRNRPLDVPIPEIDPAVKEAQRRATKENALHQCDQLMRKWVGQIAQHDRTKVQEAIVARKQVLKDLR
;
A
#
# COMPACT_ATOMS: atom_id res chain seq x y z
N ILE A 1 5.22 14.71 -0.56
CA ILE A 1 5.83 13.46 -0.03
C ILE A 1 7.29 13.74 0.29
N ILE A 2 7.84 13.28 1.43
CA ILE A 2 9.30 13.28 1.65
C ILE A 2 9.78 11.84 1.44
N TRP A 3 10.66 11.65 0.47
CA TRP A 3 11.24 10.35 0.14
C TRP A 3 12.63 10.22 0.77
N MET A 4 12.84 9.18 1.57
CA MET A 4 14.13 8.87 2.18
C MET A 4 14.63 7.54 1.64
N ASP A 5 15.69 7.61 0.83
CA ASP A 5 16.32 6.45 0.24
C ASP A 5 17.67 6.19 0.92
N HIS A 6 17.86 4.97 1.41
CA HIS A 6 19.09 4.55 2.07
C HIS A 6 19.50 3.15 1.61
N PRO A 7 20.81 2.87 1.54
CA PRO A 7 21.30 1.54 1.21
C PRO A 7 20.70 0.47 2.13
N VAL A 8 20.21 -0.63 1.54
CA VAL A 8 19.58 -1.72 2.30
C VAL A 8 20.49 -2.30 3.39
N ALA A 9 21.81 -2.28 3.16
CA ALA A 9 22.80 -2.70 4.16
C ALA A 9 22.74 -1.85 5.44
N GLU A 10 22.64 -0.53 5.31
CA GLU A 10 22.52 0.40 6.44
C GLU A 10 21.18 0.24 7.15
N CYS A 11 20.10 0.03 6.39
CA CYS A 11 18.77 -0.24 6.94
C CYS A 11 18.76 -1.53 7.78
N LEU A 12 19.43 -2.58 7.32
CA LEU A 12 19.58 -3.84 8.05
C LEU A 12 20.41 -3.64 9.33
N ASP A 13 21.52 -2.91 9.26
CA ASP A 13 22.35 -2.62 10.43
C ASP A 13 21.60 -1.78 11.48
N CYS A 14 20.85 -0.77 11.04
CA CYS A 14 19.95 -0.02 11.90
C CYS A 14 18.88 -0.91 12.55
N ASN A 15 18.29 -1.83 11.78
CA ASN A 15 17.29 -2.76 12.29
C ASN A 15 17.88 -3.76 13.32
N ARG A 16 19.13 -4.20 13.14
CA ARG A 16 19.82 -5.07 14.11
C ARG A 16 20.07 -4.39 15.46
N ARG A 17 20.20 -3.06 15.48
CA ARG A 17 20.35 -2.27 16.71
C ARG A 17 19.03 -2.06 17.46
N ARG A 18 17.88 -2.38 16.85
CA ARG A 18 16.57 -2.28 17.52
C ARG A 18 16.38 -3.42 18.51
N THR A 19 15.81 -3.11 19.67
CA THR A 19 15.55 -4.08 20.75
C THR A 19 14.06 -4.41 20.87
N GLY A 20 13.76 -5.63 21.34
CA GLY A 20 12.39 -6.09 21.59
C GLY A 20 11.55 -6.28 20.31
N SER A 21 10.24 -6.01 20.43
CA SER A 21 9.24 -6.18 19.35
C SER A 21 9.38 -5.19 18.18
N SER A 22 10.28 -4.21 18.29
CA SER A 22 10.53 -3.20 17.24
C SER A 22 11.46 -3.69 16.13
N ARG A 23 12.13 -4.84 16.33
CA ARG A 23 12.98 -5.47 15.33
C ARG A 23 12.12 -6.19 14.29
N VAL A 24 12.34 -5.85 13.03
CA VAL A 24 11.73 -6.53 11.89
C VAL A 24 12.65 -7.68 11.44
N VAL A 25 12.09 -8.78 10.95
CA VAL A 25 12.90 -9.88 10.43
C VAL A 25 13.66 -9.42 9.17
N ASP A 26 14.95 -9.71 9.06
CA ASP A 26 15.81 -9.25 7.96
C ASP A 26 15.23 -9.61 6.57
N SER A 27 14.64 -10.81 6.41
CA SER A 27 13.99 -11.23 5.17
C SER A 27 12.80 -10.35 4.77
N VAL A 28 12.08 -9.78 5.74
CA VAL A 28 10.98 -8.85 5.46
C VAL A 28 11.53 -7.53 4.91
N ILE A 29 12.63 -7.02 5.48
CA ILE A 29 13.28 -5.80 5.00
C ILE A 29 13.81 -5.98 3.57
N LEU A 30 14.44 -7.12 3.29
CA LEU A 30 14.91 -7.46 1.94
C LEU A 30 13.75 -7.54 0.94
N ASN A 31 12.68 -8.25 1.30
CA ASN A 31 11.47 -8.34 0.47
C ASN A 31 10.81 -6.97 0.25
N MET A 32 10.85 -6.08 1.25
CA MET A 32 10.36 -4.72 1.10
C MET A 32 11.23 -3.94 0.12
N TYR A 33 12.55 -4.00 0.26
CA TYR A 33 13.49 -3.31 -0.63
C TYR A 33 13.30 -3.70 -2.10
N GLU A 34 13.12 -4.99 -2.40
CA GLU A 34 12.88 -5.48 -3.76
C GLU A 34 11.56 -4.98 -4.38
N LYS A 35 10.55 -4.71 -3.55
CA LYS A 35 9.18 -4.38 -3.99
C LYS A 35 8.83 -2.91 -3.84
N LEU A 36 9.65 -2.14 -3.14
CA LEU A 36 9.37 -0.75 -2.86
C LEU A 36 9.62 0.08 -4.11
N GLU A 37 8.54 0.57 -4.70
CA GLU A 37 8.62 1.52 -5.82
C GLU A 37 8.81 2.95 -5.27
N PRO A 38 9.74 3.73 -5.84
CA PRO A 38 9.90 5.13 -5.44
C PRO A 38 8.68 5.96 -5.88
N PRO A 39 8.37 7.05 -5.18
CA PRO A 39 7.29 7.96 -5.57
C PRO A 39 7.50 8.49 -6.99
N ASP A 40 6.47 8.43 -7.82
CA ASP A 40 6.54 8.71 -9.25
C ASP A 40 5.54 9.80 -9.67
N GLY A 41 6.02 11.04 -9.65
CA GLY A 41 5.27 12.21 -10.08
C GLY A 41 4.85 12.19 -11.56
N ALA A 42 5.53 11.41 -12.40
CA ALA A 42 5.20 11.29 -13.83
C ALA A 42 4.03 10.32 -14.05
N LYS A 43 3.92 9.25 -13.25
CA LYS A 43 2.73 8.38 -13.23
C LYS A 43 1.54 9.05 -12.56
N ALA A 44 1.78 9.75 -11.47
CA ALA A 44 0.74 10.39 -10.67
C ALA A 44 1.25 11.70 -10.06
N GLN A 45 0.67 12.83 -10.45
CA GLN A 45 1.10 14.15 -9.97
C GLN A 45 1.06 14.27 -8.43
N TRP A 46 0.12 13.61 -7.78
CA TRP A 46 0.00 13.59 -6.32
C TRP A 46 1.09 12.74 -5.62
N ASP A 47 1.75 11.86 -6.38
CA ASP A 47 2.84 11.00 -5.91
C ASP A 47 4.23 11.64 -6.11
N SER A 48 4.28 12.89 -6.59
CA SER A 48 5.55 13.60 -6.72
C SER A 48 6.18 13.85 -5.33
N PRO A 49 7.44 13.46 -5.11
CA PRO A 49 8.16 13.83 -3.91
C PRO A 49 8.40 15.35 -3.93
N PHE A 50 8.17 15.98 -2.77
CA PHE A 50 8.55 17.36 -2.50
C PHE A 50 10.05 17.42 -2.19
N LEU A 51 10.54 16.46 -1.42
CA LEU A 51 11.94 16.34 -1.04
C LEU A 51 12.36 14.89 -1.18
N GLN A 52 13.53 14.67 -1.76
CA GLN A 52 14.17 13.38 -1.87
C GLN A 52 15.56 13.43 -1.22
N CYS A 53 15.74 12.63 -0.18
CA CYS A 53 17.00 12.48 0.53
C CYS A 53 17.59 11.11 0.17
N VAL A 54 18.78 11.09 -0.44
CA VAL A 54 19.45 9.84 -0.83
C VAL A 54 20.74 9.70 -0.03
N GLY A 55 20.92 8.56 0.65
CA GLY A 55 22.18 8.18 1.26
C GLY A 55 22.63 9.06 2.43
N GLY A 56 21.70 9.64 3.19
CA GLY A 56 22.02 10.33 4.43
C GLY A 56 22.87 11.59 4.26
N THR A 57 22.77 12.27 3.12
CA THR A 57 23.35 13.61 2.96
C THR A 57 22.88 14.46 4.14
N GLY A 58 23.84 15.06 4.87
CA GLY A 58 23.64 15.82 6.11
C GLY A 58 22.86 17.12 5.92
N THR A 59 21.66 17.03 5.35
CA THR A 59 20.71 18.12 5.26
C THR A 59 20.28 18.43 6.69
N ASP A 60 20.64 19.63 7.14
CA ASP A 60 20.29 20.10 8.46
C ASP A 60 18.76 20.09 8.62
N VAL A 61 18.29 19.57 9.75
CA VAL A 61 16.87 19.47 10.09
C VAL A 61 16.22 20.85 10.02
N SER A 62 16.94 21.91 10.38
CA SER A 62 16.47 23.28 10.29
C SER A 62 16.08 23.70 8.86
N THR A 63 16.82 23.21 7.86
CA THR A 63 16.62 23.50 6.44
C THR A 63 15.42 22.72 5.90
N ILE A 64 15.25 21.46 6.34
CA ILE A 64 14.07 20.67 5.99
C ILE A 64 12.80 21.33 6.53
N LEU A 65 12.85 21.83 7.78
CA LEU A 65 11.72 22.51 8.41
C LEU A 65 11.36 23.83 7.73
N SER A 66 12.34 24.59 7.26
CA SER A 66 12.07 25.84 6.52
C SER A 66 11.40 25.54 5.18
N TRP A 67 11.92 24.58 4.42
CA TRP A 67 11.32 24.13 3.16
C TRP A 67 9.90 23.59 3.34
N LEU A 68 9.66 22.78 4.38
CA LEU A 68 8.32 22.30 4.72
C LEU A 68 7.36 23.44 5.01
N SER A 69 7.81 24.44 5.78
CA SER A 69 6.98 25.59 6.15
C SER A 69 6.58 26.44 4.94
N GLU A 70 7.48 26.56 3.96
CA GLU A 70 7.23 27.26 2.71
C GLU A 70 6.28 26.45 1.80
N GLU A 71 6.51 25.15 1.68
CA GLU A 71 5.68 24.28 0.83
C GLU A 71 4.24 24.18 1.34
N VAL A 72 4.05 24.05 2.66
CA VAL A 72 2.69 24.04 3.25
C VAL A 72 1.94 25.35 2.99
N ARG A 73 2.66 26.48 2.90
CA ARG A 73 2.06 27.79 2.63
C ARG A 73 1.68 27.95 1.15
N ASN A 74 2.53 27.44 0.25
CA ASN A 74 2.46 27.75 -1.17
C ASN A 74 1.79 26.66 -2.01
N ARG A 75 1.69 25.42 -1.51
CA ARG A 75 1.14 24.30 -2.27
C ARG A 75 -0.39 24.26 -2.13
N PRO A 76 -1.16 24.49 -3.21
CA PRO A 76 -2.61 24.33 -3.16
C PRO A 76 -2.98 22.88 -2.81
N LEU A 77 -3.88 22.71 -1.84
CA LEU A 77 -4.38 21.40 -1.40
C LEU A 77 -5.30 20.72 -2.44
N ASP A 78 -5.72 21.47 -3.45
CA ASP A 78 -6.59 20.98 -4.51
C ASP A 78 -5.76 20.23 -5.56
N VAL A 79 -5.38 18.99 -5.25
CA VAL A 79 -5.13 18.01 -6.31
C VAL A 79 -6.48 17.80 -6.99
N PRO A 80 -6.63 18.13 -8.29
CA PRO A 80 -7.87 17.84 -8.99
C PRO A 80 -8.06 16.33 -8.93
N ILE A 81 -9.07 15.87 -8.19
CA ILE A 81 -9.53 14.49 -8.32
C ILE A 81 -9.97 14.39 -9.78
N PRO A 82 -9.39 13.48 -10.59
CA PRO A 82 -9.83 13.34 -11.96
C PRO A 82 -11.33 13.08 -11.92
N GLU A 83 -12.13 13.97 -12.51
CA GLU A 83 -13.56 13.72 -12.70
C GLU A 83 -13.68 12.52 -13.62
N ILE A 84 -13.81 11.33 -13.03
CA ILE A 84 -14.11 10.13 -13.78
C ILE A 84 -15.51 10.36 -14.35
N ASP A 85 -15.59 10.43 -15.68
CA ASP A 85 -16.86 10.52 -16.41
C ASP A 85 -17.87 9.55 -15.79
N PRO A 86 -19.04 10.03 -15.34
CA PRO A 86 -20.09 9.19 -14.77
C PRO A 86 -20.41 7.95 -15.63
N ALA A 87 -20.29 8.06 -16.96
CA ALA A 87 -20.49 6.95 -17.89
C ALA A 87 -19.42 5.86 -17.74
N VAL A 88 -18.14 6.23 -17.58
CA VAL A 88 -17.03 5.28 -17.36
C VAL A 88 -17.15 4.62 -16.00
N LYS A 89 -17.51 5.38 -14.97
CA LYS A 89 -17.76 4.84 -13.62
C LYS A 89 -18.90 3.83 -13.62
N GLU A 90 -19.97 4.10 -14.35
CA GLU A 90 -21.11 3.19 -14.46
C GLU A 90 -20.80 1.96 -15.35
N ALA A 91 -19.98 2.10 -16.38
CA ALA A 91 -19.50 0.99 -17.19
C ALA A 91 -18.61 0.04 -16.38
N GLN A 92 -17.69 0.58 -15.56
CA GLN A 92 -16.86 -0.21 -14.65
C GLN A 92 -17.68 -0.92 -13.57
N ARG A 93 -18.72 -0.26 -13.04
CA ARG A 93 -19.68 -0.88 -12.12
C ARG A 93 -20.41 -2.04 -12.77
N ARG A 94 -20.90 -1.89 -14.01
CA ARG A 94 -21.55 -2.97 -14.75
C ARG A 94 -20.60 -4.14 -15.02
N ALA A 95 -19.39 -3.87 -15.50
CA ALA A 95 -18.38 -4.90 -15.72
C ALA A 95 -18.02 -5.67 -14.44
N THR A 96 -17.93 -4.96 -13.30
CA THR A 96 -17.69 -5.60 -12.00
C THR A 96 -18.90 -6.42 -11.52
N LYS A 97 -20.13 -5.95 -11.80
CA LYS A 97 -21.37 -6.64 -11.47
C LYS A 97 -21.60 -7.87 -12.34
N GLU A 98 -21.16 -7.86 -13.60
CA GLU A 98 -21.28 -8.98 -14.55
C GLU A 98 -20.14 -10.00 -14.41
N ASN A 99 -19.07 -9.67 -13.68
CA ASN A 99 -17.96 -10.59 -13.45
C ASN A 99 -18.40 -11.76 -12.55
N ALA A 100 -18.62 -12.93 -13.16
CA ALA A 100 -19.02 -14.16 -12.48
C ALA A 100 -18.04 -14.56 -11.35
N LEU A 101 -16.73 -14.35 -11.53
CA LEU A 101 -15.73 -14.63 -10.50
C LEU A 101 -15.93 -13.73 -9.28
N HIS A 102 -16.28 -12.46 -9.51
CA HIS A 102 -16.55 -11.52 -8.42
C HIS A 102 -17.81 -11.92 -7.64
N GLN A 103 -18.87 -12.35 -8.33
CA GLN A 103 -20.08 -12.86 -7.68
C GLN A 103 -19.82 -14.12 -6.86
N CYS A 104 -19.05 -15.06 -7.40
CA CYS A 104 -18.63 -16.27 -6.69
C CYS A 104 -17.81 -15.94 -5.44
N ASP A 105 -16.83 -15.04 -5.52
CA ASP A 105 -16.06 -14.59 -4.34
C ASP A 105 -16.97 -13.96 -3.28
N GLN A 106 -17.90 -13.09 -3.69
CA GLN A 106 -18.84 -12.48 -2.74
C GLN A 106 -19.71 -13.53 -2.02
N LEU A 107 -20.22 -14.53 -2.73
CA LEU A 107 -21.00 -15.62 -2.13
C LEU A 107 -20.15 -16.44 -1.15
N MET A 108 -18.94 -16.81 -1.53
CA MET A 108 -18.04 -17.56 -0.64
C MET A 108 -17.65 -16.76 0.60
N ARG A 109 -17.48 -15.44 0.50
CA ARG A 109 -17.25 -14.58 1.68
C ARG A 109 -18.44 -14.59 2.64
N LYS A 110 -19.67 -14.61 2.13
CA LYS A 110 -20.87 -14.75 2.98
C LYS A 110 -20.88 -16.10 3.71
N TRP A 111 -20.55 -17.19 3.03
CA TRP A 111 -20.46 -18.51 3.67
C TRP A 111 -19.37 -18.59 4.72
N VAL A 112 -18.18 -18.04 4.46
CA VAL A 112 -17.12 -17.92 5.48
C VAL A 112 -17.60 -17.08 6.67
N GLY A 113 -18.35 -15.99 6.42
CA GLY A 113 -18.95 -15.18 7.47
C GLY A 113 -19.97 -15.95 8.33
N GLN A 114 -20.81 -16.77 7.71
CA GLN A 114 -21.74 -17.66 8.42
C GLN A 114 -21.00 -18.72 9.24
N ILE A 115 -19.96 -19.34 8.68
CA ILE A 115 -19.10 -20.28 9.40
C ILE A 115 -18.47 -19.59 10.61
N ALA A 116 -17.98 -18.35 10.47
CA ALA A 116 -17.40 -17.60 11.58
C ALA A 116 -18.40 -17.25 12.70
N GLN A 117 -19.69 -17.17 12.38
CA GLN A 117 -20.75 -16.96 13.36
C GLN A 117 -21.11 -18.24 14.12
N HIS A 118 -21.06 -19.41 13.47
CA HIS A 118 -21.45 -20.69 14.05
C HIS A 118 -20.30 -21.52 14.64
N ASP A 119 -19.13 -21.51 14.01
CA ASP A 119 -17.95 -22.28 14.41
C ASP A 119 -16.66 -21.53 14.03
N ARG A 120 -16.12 -20.78 15.00
CA ARG A 120 -14.90 -19.99 14.81
C ARG A 120 -13.65 -20.82 14.54
N THR A 121 -13.63 -22.10 14.91
CA THR A 121 -12.44 -22.96 14.76
C THR A 121 -12.19 -23.33 13.30
N LYS A 122 -13.25 -23.41 12.48
CA LYS A 122 -13.20 -23.79 11.06
C LYS A 122 -13.05 -22.61 10.09
N VAL A 123 -12.99 -21.38 10.60
CA VAL A 123 -12.90 -20.18 9.77
C VAL A 123 -11.62 -20.16 8.95
N GLN A 124 -10.50 -20.57 9.55
CA GLN A 124 -9.22 -20.56 8.87
C GLN A 124 -9.19 -21.56 7.71
N GLU A 125 -9.75 -22.76 7.92
CA GLU A 125 -9.91 -23.78 6.87
C GLU A 125 -10.82 -23.29 5.74
N ALA A 126 -11.95 -22.65 6.09
CA ALA A 126 -12.88 -22.08 5.12
C ALA A 126 -12.26 -20.94 4.29
N ILE A 127 -11.40 -20.11 4.90
CA ILE A 127 -10.63 -19.06 4.20
C ILE A 127 -9.62 -19.68 3.22
N VAL A 128 -8.92 -20.74 3.62
CA VAL A 128 -7.96 -21.46 2.77
C VAL A 128 -8.69 -22.13 1.60
N ALA A 129 -9.80 -22.82 1.86
CA ALA A 129 -10.63 -23.44 0.83
C ALA A 129 -11.15 -22.41 -0.18
N ARG A 130 -11.66 -21.25 0.29
CA ARG A 130 -12.07 -20.15 -0.61
C ARG A 130 -10.93 -19.71 -1.54
N LYS A 131 -9.72 -19.52 -0.99
CA LYS A 131 -8.55 -19.10 -1.79
C LYS A 131 -8.19 -20.14 -2.85
N GLN A 132 -8.30 -21.43 -2.51
CA GLN A 132 -8.02 -22.52 -3.44
C GLN A 132 -9.06 -22.56 -4.57
N VAL A 133 -10.36 -22.51 -4.23
CA VAL A 133 -11.44 -22.49 -5.24
C VAL A 133 -11.33 -21.29 -6.18
N LEU A 134 -11.00 -20.10 -5.68
CA LEU A 134 -10.78 -18.92 -6.52
C LEU A 134 -9.55 -19.02 -7.42
N LYS A 135 -8.54 -19.79 -7.01
CA LYS A 135 -7.36 -20.05 -7.82
C LYS A 135 -7.67 -21.04 -8.95
N ASP A 136 -8.52 -22.02 -8.68
CA ASP A 136 -8.90 -23.05 -9.65
C ASP A 136 -9.93 -22.54 -10.69
N LEU A 137 -10.70 -21.50 -10.33
CA LEU A 137 -11.67 -20.85 -11.23
C LEU A 137 -11.06 -19.76 -12.13
N ARG A 138 -9.79 -19.39 -11.91
CA ARG A 138 -9.10 -18.31 -12.62
C ARG A 138 -8.26 -18.85 -13.77
#